data_AF-A0A7C6BMK4-F1
#
_entry.id   AF-A0A7C6BMK4-F1
#
_cell.length_a   1.000
_cell.length_b   1.000
_cell.length_c   1.000
_cell.angle_alpha   90.00
_cell.angle_beta   90.00
_cell.angle_gamma   90.00
#
_symmetry.space_group_name_H-M   'P 1'
#
loop_
_entity.id
_entity.type
_entity.pdbx_description
1 polymer ?
#
loop_
_entity_poly.entity_id
_entity_poly.type
_entity_poly.pdbx_seq_one_letter_code
_entity_poly.pdbx_strand_id
1 'polypeptide(L)' 'MIYGGFILTEILETTKKNLLKAAEAIRQNGLVAFPTETVYGLGGCAFSEKAIVKIFEVKKRPRFDPLIVHIAEKDDY' A
#
# COMPACT_ATOMS: atom_id res chain seq x y z
N MET A 1 20.38 -18.02 3.48
CA MET A 1 19.30 -18.11 2.47
C MET A 1 18.55 -16.79 2.48
N ILE A 2 19.00 -15.84 1.67
CA ILE A 2 18.31 -14.56 1.47
C ILE A 2 17.29 -14.79 0.35
N TYR A 3 15.99 -14.64 0.64
CA TYR A 3 14.94 -14.69 -0.36
C TYR A 3 15.07 -13.46 -1.26
N GLY A 4 15.89 -13.57 -2.31
CA GLY A 4 15.88 -12.66 -3.46
C GLY A 4 14.61 -12.87 -4.27
N GLY A 5 13.46 -12.53 -3.70
CA GLY A 5 12.21 -12.44 -4.44
C GLY A 5 12.28 -11.21 -5.32
N PHE A 6 12.24 -11.40 -6.64
CA PHE A 6 11.99 -10.31 -7.59
C PHE A 6 10.76 -9.53 -7.13
N ILE A 7 10.93 -8.28 -6.69
CA ILE A 7 9.80 -7.36 -6.52
C ILE A 7 9.44 -6.91 -7.94
N LEU A 8 8.47 -7.57 -8.54
CA LEU A 8 7.85 -7.12 -9.80
C LEU A 8 7.04 -5.87 -9.48
N THR A 9 7.69 -4.71 -9.57
CA THR A 9 7.01 -3.42 -9.55
C THR A 9 6.47 -3.14 -10.95
N GLU A 10 5.18 -2.85 -11.03
CA GLU A 10 4.51 -2.45 -12.26
C GLU A 10 4.06 -1.00 -12.13
N ILE A 11 4.41 -0.17 -13.13
CA ILE A 11 3.93 1.21 -13.22
C ILE A 11 2.64 1.19 -14.04
N LEU A 12 1.57 1.70 -13.45
CA LEU A 12 0.25 1.72 -14.06
C LEU A 12 -0.17 3.14 -14.38
N GLU A 13 -0.74 3.36 -15.56
CA GLU A 13 -1.46 4.60 -15.88
C GLU A 13 -2.76 4.70 -15.08
N THR A 14 -3.24 5.92 -14.81
CA THR A 14 -4.47 6.18 -14.05
C THR A 14 -5.73 5.90 -14.87
N THR A 15 -5.95 4.63 -15.19
CA THR A 15 -7.17 4.15 -15.86
C THR A 15 -8.07 3.43 -14.87
N LYS A 16 -9.38 3.38 -15.14
CA LYS A 16 -10.34 2.63 -14.30
C LYS A 16 -9.92 1.17 -14.11
N LYS A 17 -9.43 0.53 -15.18
CA LYS A 17 -8.92 -0.86 -15.14
C LYS A 17 -7.75 -1.01 -14.18
N ASN A 18 -6.81 -0.07 -14.23
CA ASN A 18 -5.61 -0.10 -13.38
C ASN A 18 -5.93 0.24 -11.92
N LEU A 19 -6.90 1.12 -11.66
CA LEU A 19 -7.41 1.37 -10.32
C LEU A 19 -8.03 0.10 -9.71
N LEU A 20 -8.80 -0.66 -10.48
CA LEU A 20 -9.34 -1.95 -10.03
C LEU A 20 -8.23 -2.97 -9.76
N LYS A 21 -7.19 -3.00 -10.60
CA LYS A 21 -6.01 -3.85 -10.40
C LYS A 21 -5.25 -3.48 -9.12
N ALA A 22 -5.05 -2.20 -8.86
CA ALA A 22 -4.42 -1.70 -7.64
C ALA A 22 -5.26 -2.04 -6.39
N ALA A 23 -6.58 -1.86 -6.46
CA ALA A 23 -7.49 -2.24 -5.38
C ALA A 23 -7.42 -3.74 -5.07
N GLU A 24 -7.32 -4.58 -6.11
CA GLU A 24 -7.15 -6.03 -5.94
C GLU A 24 -5.82 -6.39 -5.29
N ALA A 25 -4.73 -5.72 -5.68
CA ALA A 25 -3.44 -5.88 -5.03
C ALA A 25 -3.52 -5.58 -3.53
N ILE A 26 -4.22 -4.50 -3.13
CA ILE A 26 -4.43 -4.16 -1.71
C ILE A 26 -5.24 -5.24 -0.99
N ARG A 27 -6.33 -5.74 -1.60
CA ARG A 27 -7.15 -6.83 -1.03
C ARG A 27 -6.35 -8.12 -0.82
N GLN A 28 -5.35 -8.37 -1.65
CA GLN A 28 -4.45 -9.53 -1.55
C GLN A 28 -3.25 -9.30 -0.61
N ASN A 29 -3.27 -8.26 0.23
CA ASN A 29 -2.17 -7.87 1.12
C ASN A 29 -0.88 -7.46 0.37
N GLY A 30 -1.04 -7.01 -0.88
CA GLY A 30 -0.03 -6.30 -1.65
C GLY A 30 0.07 -4.84 -1.23
N LEU A 31 1.11 -4.18 -1.72
CA LEU A 31 1.35 -2.75 -1.49
C LEU A 31 1.16 -1.97 -2.78
N VAL A 32 0.63 -0.76 -2.68
CA VAL A 32 0.43 0.15 -3.81
C VAL A 32 1.05 1.49 -3.47
N ALA A 33 1.94 1.97 -4.35
CA ALA A 33 2.36 3.36 -4.32
C ALA A 33 1.38 4.20 -5.15
N PHE A 34 0.89 5.31 -4.60
CA PHE A 34 -0.09 6.16 -5.27
C PHE A 34 0.26 7.65 -5.09
N PRO A 35 -0.02 8.50 -6.10
CA PRO A 35 0.23 9.93 -5.99
C PRO A 35 -0.77 10.58 -5.04
N THR A 36 -0.32 11.58 -4.30
CA THR A 36 -1.18 12.56 -3.60
C THR A 36 -0.79 13.98 -4.03
N GLU A 37 -1.45 15.01 -3.49
CA GLU A 37 -1.13 16.41 -3.78
C GLU A 37 0.35 16.75 -3.47
N THR A 38 0.89 16.21 -2.38
CA THR A 38 2.20 16.63 -1.84
C THR A 38 3.29 15.60 -2.02
N VAL A 39 2.99 14.32 -1.82
CA VAL A 39 3.97 13.22 -1.86
C VAL A 39 3.36 11.92 -2.40
N TYR A 40 4.19 10.94 -2.75
CA TYR A 40 3.67 9.59 -3.01
C TYR A 40 3.41 8.87 -1.68
N GLY A 41 2.21 8.29 -1.57
CA GLY A 41 1.86 7.36 -0.49
C GLY A 41 2.29 5.95 -0.84
N LEU A 42 2.66 5.16 0.17
CA LEU A 42 2.75 3.69 0.07
C LEU A 42 1.67 3.10 0.98
N GLY A 43 0.65 2.50 0.37
CA GLY A 43 -0.52 1.98 1.05
C GLY A 43 -0.68 0.47 0.95
N GLY A 44 -1.51 -0.06 1.82
CA GLY A 44 -1.93 -1.46 1.91
C GLY A 44 -3.20 -1.54 2.77
N CYS A 45 -3.75 -2.75 2.95
CA CYS A 45 -4.99 -2.92 3.70
C CYS A 45 -4.78 -2.60 5.19
N ALA A 46 -5.50 -1.58 5.70
CA ALA A 46 -5.42 -1.14 7.10
C ALA A 46 -5.94 -2.19 8.11
N PHE A 47 -6.79 -3.12 7.65
CA PHE A 47 -7.32 -4.21 8.47
C PHE A 47 -6.45 -5.48 8.43
N SER A 48 -5.32 -5.44 7.73
CA SER A 48 -4.43 -6.59 7.56
C SER A 48 -3.08 -6.37 8.25
N GLU A 49 -2.84 -7.15 9.31
CA GLU A 49 -1.54 -7.19 9.98
C GLU A 49 -0.40 -7.49 8.99
N LYS A 50 -0.62 -8.41 8.04
CA LYS A 50 0.38 -8.77 7.03
C LYS A 50 0.75 -7.58 6.14
N ALA A 51 -0.22 -6.77 5.73
CA ALA A 51 0.05 -5.60 4.91
C ALA A 51 0.76 -4.51 5.74
N ILE A 52 0.33 -4.29 6.98
CA ILE A 52 0.93 -3.32 7.91
C ILE A 52 2.41 -3.65 8.15
N VAL A 53 2.73 -4.90 8.48
CA VAL A 53 4.11 -5.36 8.71
C VAL A 53 4.98 -5.10 7.47
N LYS A 54 4.49 -5.44 6.27
CA LYS A 54 5.20 -5.17 5.01
C LYS A 54 5.48 -3.67 4.79
N ILE A 55 4.54 -2.78 5.12
CA ILE A 55 4.75 -1.32 5.00
C ILE A 55 5.88 -0.87 5.91
N PHE A 56 5.89 -1.32 7.18
CA PHE A 56 6.97 -0.98 8.12
C PHE A 56 8.33 -1.50 7.64
N GLU A 57 8.40 -2.73 7.15
CA GLU A 57 9.62 -3.35 6.62
C GLU A 57 10.16 -2.59 5.40
N VAL A 58 9.31 -2.33 4.41
CA VAL A 58 9.70 -1.65 3.16
C VAL A 58 10.14 -0.22 3.42
N LYS A 59 9.41 0.52 4.27
CA LYS A 59 9.76 1.90 4.62
C LYS A 59 10.93 2.00 5.60
N LYS A 60 11.38 0.87 6.17
CA LYS A 60 12.33 0.83 7.31
C LYS A 60 11.87 1.77 8.44
N ARG A 61 10.56 1.87 8.65
CA ARG A 61 9.96 2.82 9.59
C ARG A 61 10.03 2.23 11.00
N PRO A 62 10.45 3.01 12.02
CA PRO A 62 10.38 2.55 13.40
C PRO A 62 8.94 2.22 13.81
N ARG A 63 8.75 1.15 14.60
CA ARG A 63 7.40 0.68 14.99
C ARG A 63 6.61 1.67 15.86
N PHE A 64 7.30 2.62 16.50
CA PHE A 64 6.67 3.65 17.33
C PHE A 64 6.10 4.82 16.52
N ASP A 65 6.33 4.86 15.20
CA ASP A 65 5.85 5.92 14.32
C ASP A 65 4.63 5.44 13.53
N PRO A 66 3.39 5.77 13.97
CA PRO A 66 2.17 5.15 13.46
C PRO A 66 1.94 5.43 11.97
N LEU A 67 1.09 4.61 11.35
CA LEU A 67 0.63 4.79 9.97
C LEU A 67 -0.68 5.58 9.95
N ILE A 68 -0.90 6.35 8.89
CA ILE A 68 -2.12 7.12 8.67
C ILE A 68 -3.12 6.24 7.91
N VAL A 69 -4.34 6.09 8.45
CA VAL A 69 -5.46 5.45 7.74
C VAL A 69 -6.13 6.47 6.83
N HIS A 70 -6.29 6.12 5.55
CA HIS A 70 -7.02 6.93 4.58
C HIS A 70 -8.41 6.32 4.39
N ILE A 71 -9.45 7.13 4.54
CA ILE A 71 -10.85 6.78 4.27
C ILE A 71 -11.36 7.59 3.07
N ALA A 72 -12.29 7.01 2.30
CA ALA A 72 -12.83 7.65 1.11
C ALA A 72 -14.08 8.46 1.43
N GLU A 73 -14.93 7.93 2.30
CA GLU A 73 -16.18 8.57 2.71
C GLU A 73 -16.15 8.91 4.19
N LYS A 74 -16.94 9.91 4.57
CA LYS A 74 -17.03 10.34 5.97
C LYS A 74 -17.59 9.22 6.85
N ASP A 75 -18.47 8.38 6.33
CA ASP A 75 -19.13 7.33 7.12
C ASP A 75 -18.28 6.05 7.28
N ASP A 76 -17.03 6.06 6.78
CA ASP A 76 -16.08 4.94 6.92
C ASP A 76 -15.32 4.92 8.28
N TYR A 77 -15.58 5.86 9.20
CA TYR A 77 -14.98 5.91 10.56
C TYR A 77 -15.85 5.30 11.66
#